data_AF-A0A6G7PAE3-F1
#
_entry.id   AF-A0A6G7PAE3-F1
#
_cell.length_a   1.000
_cell.length_b   1.000
_cell.length_c   1.000
_cell.angle_alpha   90.00
_cell.angle_beta   90.00
_cell.angle_gamma   90.00
#
_symmetry.space_group_name_H-M   'P 1'
#
loop_
_entity.id
_entity.type
_entity.pdbx_description
1 polymer ?
#
loop_
_entity_poly.entity_id
_entity_poly.type
_entity_poly.pdbx_seq_one_letter_code
_entity_poly.pdbx_strand_id
1 'polypeptide(L)'
;MLTLHVAEASPGTAVLVDGARLAAVGPYDELAAARPDARVRRWPGILTPGLLNPYGPELLERTYHPDPREADRLGTEPIGGERAQALFRADPARRGASARRGVQRLLAHGTVAVAGELRDRAALDAVRRAGLAVGQRPPSLPGPPSLSPVPLILLPPLAAGGPARFAVFDVPDRAALVRLGAATCVATVVAGRLVYRGR
;
A
#
# COMPACT_ATOMS: atom_id res chain seq x y z
N MET A 1 -14.22 -18.00 2.62
CA MET A 1 -15.36 -17.07 2.86
C MET A 1 -15.23 -15.92 1.89
N LEU A 2 -16.22 -15.73 1.03
CA LEU A 2 -16.23 -14.62 0.08
C LEU A 2 -16.41 -13.29 0.80
N THR A 3 -15.65 -12.28 0.39
CA THR A 3 -15.80 -10.91 0.90
C THR A 3 -15.99 -9.94 -0.25
N LEU A 4 -17.11 -9.23 -0.28
CA LEU A 4 -17.41 -8.19 -1.27
C LEU A 4 -16.95 -6.84 -0.72
N HIS A 5 -16.05 -6.16 -1.44
CA HIS A 5 -15.62 -4.81 -1.15
C HIS A 5 -16.25 -3.84 -2.15
N VAL A 6 -16.85 -2.77 -1.63
CA VAL A 6 -17.41 -1.67 -2.41
C VAL A 6 -16.99 -0.35 -1.77
N ALA A 7 -16.71 0.66 -2.60
CA ALA A 7 -16.47 2.03 -2.15
C ALA A 7 -17.59 2.95 -2.68
N GLU A 8 -18.06 3.87 -1.83
CA GLU A 8 -19.27 4.68 -2.05
C GLU A 8 -19.22 5.54 -3.31
N ALA A 9 -18.04 6.09 -3.66
CA ALA A 9 -17.86 6.93 -4.85
C ALA A 9 -17.44 6.13 -6.09
N SER A 10 -17.34 4.80 -6.01
CA SER A 10 -17.06 3.94 -7.17
C SER A 10 -17.84 2.62 -7.13
N PRO A 11 -19.18 2.63 -7.01
CA PRO A 11 -19.99 1.41 -6.86
C PRO A 11 -19.92 0.50 -8.09
N GLY A 12 -19.58 1.05 -9.28
CA GLY A 12 -19.33 0.28 -10.50
C GLY A 12 -18.05 -0.57 -10.50
N THR A 13 -17.15 -0.38 -9.52
CA THR A 13 -15.88 -1.13 -9.38
C THR A 13 -15.80 -1.86 -8.04
N ALA A 14 -16.84 -2.63 -7.70
CA ALA A 14 -16.79 -3.52 -6.55
C ALA A 14 -15.94 -4.78 -6.88
N VAL A 15 -15.39 -5.39 -5.84
CA VAL A 15 -14.56 -6.60 -5.97
C VAL A 15 -15.00 -7.69 -5.01
N LEU A 16 -15.18 -8.90 -5.53
CA LEU A 16 -15.45 -10.09 -4.76
C LEU A 16 -14.15 -10.86 -4.54
N VAL A 17 -13.75 -11.01 -3.28
CA VAL A 17 -12.49 -11.64 -2.88
C VAL A 17 -12.75 -13.07 -2.42
N ASP A 18 -11.96 -14.01 -2.95
CA ASP A 18 -11.87 -15.40 -2.47
C ASP A 18 -10.41 -15.76 -2.17
N GLY A 19 -10.09 -15.92 -0.88
CA GLY A 19 -8.72 -16.13 -0.44
C GLY A 19 -7.78 -15.07 -1.00
N ALA A 20 -6.75 -15.48 -1.74
CA ALA A 20 -5.75 -14.57 -2.31
C ALA A 20 -6.12 -14.00 -3.70
N ARG A 21 -7.30 -14.31 -4.24
CA ARG A 21 -7.71 -13.96 -5.60
C ARG A 21 -9.02 -13.19 -5.63
N LEU A 22 -9.25 -12.50 -6.74
CA LEU A 22 -10.53 -11.88 -7.06
C LEU A 22 -11.41 -12.91 -7.77
N ALA A 23 -12.54 -13.27 -7.18
CA ALA A 23 -13.53 -14.12 -7.82
C ALA A 23 -14.29 -13.37 -8.91
N ALA A 24 -14.57 -12.07 -8.69
CA ALA A 24 -15.23 -11.21 -9.66
C ALA A 24 -14.89 -9.73 -9.42
N VAL A 25 -15.04 -8.92 -10.46
CA VAL A 25 -14.91 -7.45 -10.44
C VAL A 25 -16.04 -6.88 -11.28
N GLY A 26 -16.78 -5.89 -10.78
CA GLY A 26 -17.94 -5.33 -11.48
C GLY A 26 -18.82 -4.47 -10.58
N PRO A 27 -20.03 -4.11 -11.04
CA PRO A 27 -20.98 -3.32 -10.26
C PRO A 27 -21.39 -4.01 -8.96
N TYR A 28 -21.50 -3.24 -7.87
CA TYR A 28 -21.85 -3.75 -6.55
C TYR A 28 -23.18 -4.52 -6.54
N ASP A 29 -24.23 -3.97 -7.16
CA ASP A 29 -25.56 -4.56 -7.10
C ASP A 29 -25.61 -5.93 -7.79
N GLU A 30 -24.92 -6.08 -8.92
CA GLU A 30 -24.80 -7.36 -9.64
C GLU A 30 -24.06 -8.41 -8.79
N LEU A 31 -22.93 -8.03 -8.20
CA LEU A 31 -22.14 -8.93 -7.37
C LEU A 31 -22.87 -9.32 -6.07
N ALA A 32 -23.57 -8.37 -5.46
CA ALA A 32 -24.35 -8.61 -4.25
C ALA A 32 -25.56 -9.53 -4.51
N ALA A 33 -26.24 -9.35 -5.63
CA ALA A 33 -27.34 -10.23 -6.04
C ALA A 33 -26.84 -11.65 -6.36
N ALA A 34 -25.69 -11.78 -7.02
CA ALA A 34 -25.10 -13.08 -7.37
C ALA A 34 -24.54 -13.84 -6.15
N ARG A 35 -24.14 -13.14 -5.09
CA ARG A 35 -23.50 -13.69 -3.88
C ARG A 35 -24.08 -13.06 -2.60
N PRO A 36 -25.36 -13.32 -2.29
CA PRO A 36 -26.04 -12.67 -1.16
C PRO A 36 -25.46 -13.07 0.21
N ASP A 37 -24.74 -14.18 0.27
CA ASP A 37 -24.04 -14.71 1.45
C ASP A 37 -22.63 -14.13 1.65
N ALA A 38 -22.09 -13.41 0.65
CA ALA A 38 -20.77 -12.83 0.75
C ALA A 38 -20.73 -11.73 1.81
N ARG A 39 -19.69 -11.75 2.64
CA ARG A 39 -19.50 -10.71 3.65
C ARG A 39 -19.23 -9.37 2.97
N VAL A 40 -20.09 -8.37 3.20
CA VAL A 40 -19.93 -7.04 2.59
C VAL A 40 -19.07 -6.13 3.47
N ARG A 41 -18.13 -5.44 2.84
CA ARG A 41 -17.35 -4.34 3.41
C ARG A 41 -17.56 -3.09 2.57
N ARG A 42 -18.20 -2.09 3.16
CA ARG A 42 -18.40 -0.77 2.58
C ARG A 42 -17.29 0.17 3.05
N TRP A 43 -16.85 1.04 2.14
CA TRP A 43 -15.79 2.00 2.38
C TRP A 43 -16.17 3.36 1.78
N PRO A 44 -15.68 4.47 2.32
CA PRO A 44 -15.84 5.77 1.68
C PRO A 44 -14.98 5.87 0.42
N GLY A 45 -15.25 6.89 -0.40
CA GLY A 45 -14.43 7.25 -1.56
C GLY A 45 -14.37 6.19 -2.65
N ILE A 46 -13.19 5.99 -3.25
CA ILE A 46 -12.99 5.16 -4.45
C ILE A 46 -12.14 3.91 -4.19
N LEU A 47 -12.47 2.82 -4.88
CA LEU A 47 -11.68 1.59 -4.93
C LEU A 47 -10.81 1.57 -6.19
N THR A 48 -9.51 1.32 -6.05
CA THR A 48 -8.57 1.25 -7.18
C THR A 48 -7.69 0.01 -7.10
N PRO A 49 -7.01 -0.38 -8.20
CA PRO A 49 -5.81 -1.21 -8.09
C PRO A 49 -4.86 -0.62 -7.04
N GLY A 50 -4.16 -1.49 -6.32
CA GLY A 50 -3.19 -1.03 -5.33
C GLY A 50 -2.00 -0.36 -6.01
N LEU A 51 -1.23 0.39 -5.23
CA LEU A 51 -0.11 1.17 -5.76
C LEU A 51 1.19 0.36 -5.78
N LEU A 52 2.04 0.68 -6.75
CA LEU A 52 3.46 0.34 -6.77
C LEU A 52 4.26 1.56 -6.31
N ASN A 53 5.09 1.41 -5.28
CA ASN A 53 6.06 2.43 -4.92
C ASN A 53 7.44 2.08 -5.51
N PRO A 54 8.01 2.91 -6.41
CA PRO A 54 9.23 2.54 -7.13
C PRO A 54 10.51 2.72 -6.30
N TYR A 55 10.40 3.29 -5.09
CA TYR A 55 11.51 3.67 -4.22
C TYR A 55 11.75 2.68 -3.08
N GLY A 56 11.62 1.38 -3.32
CA GLY A 56 11.81 0.34 -2.30
C GLY A 56 13.14 0.48 -1.54
N PRO A 57 14.31 0.49 -2.22
CA PRO A 57 15.61 0.64 -1.56
C PRO A 57 15.74 1.95 -0.78
N GLU A 58 15.29 3.05 -1.38
CA GLU A 58 15.40 4.37 -0.77
C GLU A 58 14.55 4.44 0.51
N LEU A 59 13.31 3.98 0.46
CA LEU A 59 12.38 4.04 1.60
C LEU A 59 12.63 2.96 2.66
N LEU A 60 13.13 1.79 2.30
CA LEU A 60 13.23 0.66 3.24
C LEU A 60 14.64 0.42 3.77
N GLU A 61 15.68 0.91 3.09
CA GLU A 61 17.08 0.68 3.48
C GLU A 61 17.84 1.96 3.80
N ARG A 62 17.47 3.08 3.15
CA ARG A 62 18.17 4.38 3.26
C ARG A 62 17.43 5.41 4.09
N THR A 63 16.17 5.13 4.44
CA THR A 63 15.34 5.98 5.30
C THR A 63 15.15 5.31 6.66
N TYR A 64 15.43 6.06 7.72
CA TYR A 64 15.05 5.68 9.06
C TYR A 64 13.60 6.09 9.33
N HIS A 65 12.77 5.13 9.70
CA HIS A 65 11.39 5.36 10.14
C HIS A 65 11.37 5.34 11.66
N PRO A 66 11.19 6.49 12.35
CA PRO A 66 11.26 6.55 13.81
C PRO A 66 10.25 5.63 14.51
N ASP A 67 10.65 5.06 15.66
CA ASP A 67 9.70 4.42 16.56
C ASP A 67 8.85 5.49 17.24
N PRO A 68 7.54 5.28 17.48
CA PRO A 68 6.73 6.22 18.23
C PRO A 68 7.30 6.58 19.61
N ARG A 69 8.05 5.68 20.25
CA ARG A 69 8.74 5.94 21.53
C ARG A 69 9.91 6.92 21.43
N GLU A 70 10.39 7.18 20.21
CA GLU A 70 11.49 8.11 19.94
C GLU A 70 10.99 9.47 19.42
N ALA A 71 9.67 9.68 19.36
CA ALA A 71 9.06 10.85 18.74
C ALA A 71 9.58 12.17 19.35
N ASP A 72 9.75 12.24 20.67
CA ASP A 72 10.26 13.45 21.36
C ASP A 72 11.68 13.83 20.94
N ARG A 73 12.49 12.86 20.48
CA ARG A 73 13.89 13.07 20.09
C ARG A 73 14.08 13.19 18.58
N LEU A 74 13.38 12.35 17.82
CA LEU A 74 13.62 12.18 16.38
C LEU A 74 12.48 12.73 15.52
N GLY A 75 11.35 13.06 16.12
CA GLY A 75 10.11 13.35 15.41
C GLY A 75 9.43 12.08 14.90
N THR A 76 8.29 12.27 14.23
CA THR A 76 7.50 11.18 13.64
C THR A 76 7.74 11.01 12.15
N GLU A 77 8.44 11.94 11.51
CA GLU A 77 8.67 11.93 10.07
C GLU A 77 9.82 10.99 9.67
N PRO A 78 9.75 10.37 8.48
CA PRO A 78 10.86 9.59 7.95
C PRO A 78 12.12 10.46 7.81
N ILE A 79 13.26 9.92 8.26
CA ILE A 79 14.56 10.60 8.23
C ILE A 79 15.38 9.99 7.10
N GLY A 80 15.81 10.80 6.13
CA GLY A 80 16.66 10.38 5.01
C GLY A 80 18.11 10.89 5.12
N GLY A 81 18.88 10.62 4.07
CA GLY A 81 20.22 11.15 3.88
C GLY A 81 21.24 10.71 4.94
N GLU A 82 22.24 11.54 5.19
CA GLU A 82 23.30 11.23 6.17
C GLU A 82 22.75 11.08 7.59
N ARG A 83 21.72 11.84 7.98
CA ARG A 83 21.12 11.65 9.32
C ARG A 83 20.59 10.22 9.52
N ALA A 84 20.00 9.62 8.48
CA ALA A 84 19.59 8.21 8.54
C ALA A 84 20.79 7.26 8.62
N GLN A 85 21.84 7.53 7.85
CA GLN A 85 23.04 6.69 7.83
C GLN A 85 23.81 6.75 9.14
N ALA A 86 23.89 7.92 9.78
CA ALA A 86 24.44 8.08 11.12
C ALA A 86 23.68 7.23 12.15
N LEU A 87 22.35 7.21 12.11
CA LEU A 87 21.52 6.37 12.98
C LEU A 87 21.77 4.88 12.77
N PHE A 88 21.88 4.43 11.52
CA PHE A 88 22.17 3.03 11.22
C PHE A 88 23.62 2.61 11.52
N ARG A 89 24.59 3.54 11.43
CA ARG A 89 25.98 3.28 11.84
C ARG A 89 26.11 3.19 13.36
N ALA A 90 25.40 4.06 14.08
CA ALA A 90 25.39 4.05 15.55
C ALA A 90 24.75 2.76 16.09
N ASP A 91 23.73 2.24 15.42
CA ASP A 91 23.04 1.01 15.83
C ASP A 91 22.46 0.27 14.61
N PRO A 92 23.19 -0.73 14.07
CA PRO A 92 22.73 -1.51 12.92
C PRO A 92 21.45 -2.33 13.16
N ALA A 93 21.12 -2.66 14.42
CA ALA A 93 19.93 -3.45 14.74
C ALA A 93 18.62 -2.69 14.42
N ARG A 94 18.70 -1.36 14.28
CA ARG A 94 17.59 -0.49 13.88
C ARG A 94 17.03 -0.78 12.50
N ARG A 95 17.83 -1.34 11.58
CA ARG A 95 17.44 -1.55 10.17
C ARG A 95 16.14 -2.34 10.05
N GLY A 96 16.05 -3.48 10.75
CA GLY A 96 14.87 -4.34 10.65
C GLY A 96 13.59 -3.72 11.22
N ALA A 97 13.68 -3.05 12.38
CA ALA A 97 12.51 -2.37 12.95
C ALA A 97 12.08 -1.17 12.09
N SER A 98 13.05 -0.40 11.58
CA SER A 98 12.82 0.70 10.64
C SER A 98 12.12 0.22 9.36
N ALA A 99 12.64 -0.83 8.72
CA ALA A 99 12.07 -1.38 7.49
C ALA A 99 10.62 -1.85 7.68
N ARG A 100 10.31 -2.52 8.80
CA ARG A 100 8.92 -2.91 9.12
C ARG A 100 8.00 -1.71 9.27
N ARG A 101 8.44 -0.65 9.94
CA ARG A 101 7.65 0.60 10.06
C ARG A 101 7.50 1.29 8.70
N GLY A 102 8.54 1.29 7.86
CA GLY A 102 8.47 1.78 6.49
C GLY A 102 7.44 1.03 5.65
N VAL A 103 7.41 -0.30 5.75
CA VAL A 103 6.37 -1.13 5.12
C VAL A 103 4.97 -0.79 5.64
N GLN A 104 4.79 -0.60 6.95
CA GLN A 104 3.49 -0.18 7.49
C GLN A 104 3.05 1.19 6.94
N ARG A 105 3.98 2.13 6.77
CA ARG A 105 3.70 3.43 6.14
C ARG A 105 3.32 3.28 4.67
N LEU A 106 4.01 2.40 3.92
CA LEU A 106 3.65 2.09 2.53
C LEU A 106 2.24 1.50 2.44
N LEU A 107 1.90 0.56 3.31
CA LEU A 107 0.54 0.01 3.41
C LEU A 107 -0.48 1.11 3.75
N ALA A 108 -0.15 2.03 4.66
CA ALA A 108 -1.01 3.17 4.98
C ALA A 108 -1.22 4.15 3.80
N HIS A 109 -0.45 4.03 2.71
CA HIS A 109 -0.59 4.79 1.47
C HIS A 109 -1.14 3.93 0.32
N GLY A 110 -1.77 2.78 0.58
CA GLY A 110 -2.35 1.96 -0.49
C GLY A 110 -1.32 1.19 -1.31
N THR A 111 -0.06 1.14 -0.88
CA THR A 111 1.00 0.40 -1.59
C THR A 111 0.83 -1.10 -1.38
N VAL A 112 0.78 -1.85 -2.48
CA VAL A 112 0.70 -3.32 -2.48
C VAL A 112 1.89 -3.97 -3.20
N ALA A 113 2.73 -3.14 -3.84
CA ALA A 113 3.95 -3.56 -4.51
C ALA A 113 5.07 -2.51 -4.31
N VAL A 114 6.31 -2.97 -4.26
CA VAL A 114 7.49 -2.10 -4.30
C VAL A 114 8.35 -2.46 -5.49
N ALA A 115 9.15 -1.53 -5.98
CA ALA A 115 10.18 -1.81 -6.98
C ALA A 115 11.56 -1.31 -6.56
N GLY A 116 12.57 -1.73 -7.31
CA GLY A 116 13.98 -1.53 -6.97
C GLY A 116 14.57 -2.74 -6.24
N GLU A 117 15.86 -2.97 -6.44
CA GLU A 117 16.58 -4.10 -5.87
C GLU A 117 16.86 -3.86 -4.38
N LEU A 118 16.19 -4.63 -3.51
CA LEU A 118 16.49 -4.66 -2.09
C LEU A 118 17.68 -5.59 -1.81
N ARG A 119 18.65 -5.09 -1.06
CA ARG A 119 19.90 -5.78 -0.69
C ARG A 119 19.95 -6.09 0.80
N ASP A 120 19.26 -5.31 1.62
CA ASP A 120 19.19 -5.54 3.06
C ASP A 120 18.24 -6.70 3.37
N ARG A 121 18.75 -7.73 4.06
CA ARG A 121 17.97 -8.92 4.42
C ARG A 121 16.75 -8.58 5.28
N ALA A 122 16.86 -7.60 6.16
CA ALA A 122 15.75 -7.20 7.03
C ALA A 122 14.67 -6.45 6.25
N ALA A 123 15.04 -5.66 5.23
CA ALA A 123 14.09 -5.05 4.29
C ALA A 123 13.37 -6.11 3.44
N LEU A 124 14.13 -7.05 2.86
CA LEU A 124 13.57 -8.19 2.11
C LEU A 124 12.56 -9.00 2.95
N ASP A 125 12.91 -9.31 4.19
CA ASP A 125 12.04 -10.03 5.11
C ASP A 125 10.79 -9.23 5.48
N ALA A 126 10.90 -7.91 5.67
CA ALA A 126 9.76 -7.04 5.97
C ALA A 126 8.77 -7.02 4.80
N VAL A 127 9.25 -6.85 3.57
CA VAL A 127 8.44 -6.87 2.34
C VAL A 127 7.75 -8.22 2.15
N ARG A 128 8.51 -9.32 2.26
CA ARG A 128 7.99 -10.69 2.13
C ARG A 128 6.91 -10.98 3.16
N ARG A 129 7.14 -10.66 4.44
CA ARG A 129 6.16 -10.90 5.52
C ARG A 129 4.88 -10.07 5.38
N ALA A 130 4.97 -8.88 4.81
CA ALA A 130 3.79 -8.07 4.51
C ALA A 130 3.02 -8.53 3.27
N GLY A 131 3.59 -9.44 2.46
CA GLY A 131 2.98 -9.93 1.23
C GLY A 131 3.03 -8.95 0.06
N LEU A 132 3.82 -7.88 0.19
CA LEU A 132 4.03 -6.92 -0.89
C LEU A 132 4.65 -7.62 -2.10
N ALA A 133 4.14 -7.34 -3.29
CA ALA A 133 4.77 -7.80 -4.51
C ALA A 133 6.06 -7.01 -4.78
N VAL A 134 7.02 -7.63 -5.47
CA VAL A 134 8.20 -6.94 -5.99
C VAL A 134 8.02 -6.82 -7.49
N GLY A 135 7.88 -5.58 -7.96
CA GLY A 135 7.71 -5.24 -9.37
C GLY A 135 9.00 -4.72 -10.00
N GLN A 136 8.95 -4.54 -11.32
CA GLN A 136 10.01 -3.84 -12.05
C GLN A 136 9.92 -2.34 -11.79
N ARG A 137 11.09 -1.70 -11.67
CA ARG A 137 11.16 -0.24 -11.52
C ARG A 137 10.80 0.39 -12.88
N PRO A 138 9.92 1.40 -12.93
CA PRO A 138 9.66 2.09 -14.19
C PRO A 138 10.94 2.75 -14.72
N PRO A 139 11.10 2.90 -16.05
CA PRO A 139 12.29 3.51 -16.64
C PRO A 139 12.53 4.95 -16.18
N SER A 140 11.43 5.70 -15.96
CA SER A 140 11.46 7.05 -15.40
C SER A 140 10.86 7.03 -14.00
N LEU A 141 11.58 7.62 -13.04
CA LEU A 141 11.16 7.69 -11.65
C LEU A 141 10.38 8.99 -11.36
N PRO A 142 9.23 8.90 -10.67
CA PRO A 142 8.41 10.06 -10.34
C PRO A 142 8.99 10.91 -9.20
N GLY A 143 9.82 11.90 -9.53
CA GLY A 143 10.35 12.87 -8.56
C GLY A 143 11.30 12.25 -7.51
N PRO A 144 11.47 12.88 -6.34
CA PRO A 144 12.29 12.33 -5.27
C PRO A 144 11.59 11.16 -4.55
N PRO A 145 12.35 10.30 -3.83
CA PRO A 145 11.76 9.21 -3.04
C PRO A 145 10.71 9.72 -2.04
N SER A 146 9.50 9.18 -2.12
CA SER A 146 8.42 9.51 -1.18
C SER A 146 7.43 8.35 -1.03
N LEU A 147 6.65 8.37 0.05
CA LEU A 147 5.57 7.38 0.27
C LEU A 147 4.40 7.56 -0.70
N SER A 148 4.24 8.76 -1.28
CA SER A 148 3.18 9.14 -2.21
C SER A 148 3.81 9.89 -3.41
N PRO A 149 4.53 9.20 -4.30
CA PRO A 149 5.19 9.85 -5.43
C PRO A 149 4.18 10.45 -6.40
N VAL A 150 4.60 11.47 -7.15
CA VAL A 150 3.75 12.13 -8.15
C VAL A 150 4.39 11.99 -9.53
N PRO A 151 3.73 11.34 -10.50
CA PRO A 151 2.43 10.66 -10.39
C PRO A 151 2.48 9.38 -9.54
N LEU A 152 1.32 8.99 -9.00
CA LEU A 152 1.12 7.67 -8.39
C LEU A 152 1.17 6.59 -9.48
N ILE A 153 1.71 5.42 -9.15
CA ILE A 153 1.79 4.28 -10.06
C ILE A 153 0.79 3.23 -9.61
N LEU A 154 -0.32 3.10 -10.33
CA LEU A 154 -1.27 2.01 -10.11
C LEU A 154 -0.75 0.71 -10.73
N LEU A 155 -1.01 -0.40 -10.06
CA LEU A 155 -0.93 -1.71 -10.72
C LEU A 155 -1.98 -1.81 -11.84
N PRO A 156 -1.83 -2.80 -12.74
CA PRO A 156 -2.82 -3.06 -13.79
C PRO A 156 -4.26 -3.18 -13.25
N PRO A 157 -5.29 -2.90 -14.09
CA PRO A 157 -6.69 -3.00 -13.69
C PRO A 157 -7.04 -4.32 -13.00
N LEU A 158 -7.94 -4.25 -12.01
CA LEU A 158 -8.44 -5.42 -11.30
C LEU A 158 -9.27 -6.28 -12.24
N ALA A 159 -9.03 -7.59 -12.23
CA ALA A 159 -9.74 -8.55 -13.06
C ALA A 159 -10.03 -9.84 -12.28
N ALA A 160 -11.12 -10.52 -12.65
CA ALA A 160 -11.45 -11.83 -12.12
C ALA A 160 -10.29 -12.83 -12.36
N GLY A 161 -10.06 -13.73 -11.39
CA GLY A 161 -8.90 -14.63 -11.35
C GLY A 161 -7.58 -13.97 -10.94
N GLY A 162 -7.49 -12.64 -11.02
CA GLY A 162 -6.32 -11.85 -10.63
C GLY A 162 -6.03 -11.87 -9.12
N PRO A 163 -4.85 -11.40 -8.69
CA PRO A 163 -4.51 -11.31 -7.28
C PRO A 163 -5.38 -10.28 -6.56
N ALA A 164 -5.82 -10.59 -5.34
CA ALA A 164 -6.56 -9.67 -4.48
C ALA A 164 -5.61 -8.62 -3.87
N ARG A 165 -5.24 -7.62 -4.69
CA ARG A 165 -4.34 -6.51 -4.35
C ARG A 165 -4.96 -5.17 -4.78
N PHE A 166 -5.58 -4.47 -3.84
CA PHE A 166 -6.28 -3.21 -4.11
C PHE A 166 -6.20 -2.28 -2.91
N ALA A 167 -6.50 -1.02 -3.15
CA ALA A 167 -6.56 0.01 -2.12
C ALA A 167 -7.85 0.82 -2.27
N VAL A 168 -8.26 1.44 -1.17
CA VAL A 168 -9.40 2.35 -1.12
C VAL A 168 -8.91 3.69 -0.59
N PHE A 169 -9.30 4.77 -1.27
CA PHE A 169 -8.92 6.14 -0.95
C PHE A 169 -10.17 6.94 -0.66
N ASP A 170 -10.19 7.64 0.46
CA ASP A 170 -11.30 8.50 0.87
C ASP A 170 -11.24 9.84 0.13
N VAL A 171 -11.60 9.77 -1.15
CA VAL A 171 -11.68 10.89 -2.09
C VAL A 171 -12.85 10.65 -3.04
N PRO A 172 -13.48 11.71 -3.58
CA PRO A 172 -14.65 11.55 -4.44
C PRO A 172 -14.34 10.94 -5.82
N ASP A 173 -13.12 11.12 -6.34
CA ASP A 173 -12.74 10.67 -7.68
C ASP A 173 -11.21 10.54 -7.84
N ARG A 174 -10.79 10.04 -9.01
CA ARG A 174 -9.36 9.86 -9.35
C ARG A 174 -8.61 11.19 -9.47
N ALA A 175 -9.27 12.28 -9.88
CA ALA A 175 -8.62 13.58 -9.99
C ALA A 175 -8.29 14.13 -8.59
N ALA A 176 -9.17 13.93 -7.61
CA ALA A 176 -8.93 14.23 -6.20
C ALA A 176 -7.81 13.37 -5.63
N LEU A 177 -7.73 12.08 -5.97
CA LEU A 177 -6.59 11.24 -5.58
C LEU A 177 -5.26 11.80 -6.08
N VAL A 178 -5.19 12.28 -7.33
CA VAL A 178 -3.97 12.89 -7.89
C VAL A 178 -3.58 14.16 -7.13
N ARG A 179 -4.56 15.00 -6.76
CA ARG A 179 -4.29 16.27 -6.04
C ARG A 179 -3.91 16.06 -4.57
N LEU A 180 -4.62 15.16 -3.88
CA LEU A 180 -4.49 14.96 -2.43
C LEU A 180 -3.45 13.90 -2.06
N GLY A 181 -3.13 13.00 -3.00
CA GLY A 181 -2.12 11.97 -2.82
C GLY A 181 -2.60 10.75 -2.05
N ALA A 182 -1.70 9.78 -1.92
CA ALA A 182 -2.00 8.45 -1.41
C ALA A 182 -2.22 8.39 0.11
N ALA A 183 -1.91 9.45 0.84
CA ALA A 183 -2.18 9.56 2.28
C ALA A 183 -3.68 9.53 2.62
N THR A 184 -4.55 9.73 1.62
CA THR A 184 -6.02 9.57 1.71
C THR A 184 -6.47 8.10 1.77
N CYS A 185 -5.55 7.14 1.77
CA CYS A 185 -5.87 5.72 1.84
C CYS A 185 -6.54 5.36 3.17
N VAL A 186 -7.66 4.63 3.09
CA VAL A 186 -8.42 4.10 4.24
C VAL A 186 -8.43 2.58 4.31
N ALA A 187 -8.07 1.90 3.22
CA ALA A 187 -7.93 0.45 3.24
C ALA A 187 -6.87 -0.03 2.25
N THR A 188 -6.10 -1.03 2.65
CA THR A 188 -5.21 -1.75 1.74
C THR A 188 -5.37 -3.24 1.92
N VAL A 189 -5.57 -3.93 0.81
CA VAL A 189 -5.79 -5.37 0.77
C VAL A 189 -4.66 -6.01 -0.02
N VAL A 190 -4.03 -7.02 0.57
CA VAL A 190 -2.95 -7.80 -0.03
C VAL A 190 -3.24 -9.28 0.17
N ALA A 191 -3.28 -10.03 -0.94
CA ALA A 191 -3.67 -11.44 -0.94
C ALA A 191 -5.00 -11.68 -0.17
N GLY A 192 -5.96 -10.78 -0.37
CA GLY A 192 -7.29 -10.81 0.24
C GLY A 192 -7.36 -10.50 1.74
N ARG A 193 -6.21 -10.24 2.37
CA ARG A 193 -6.14 -9.78 3.76
C ARG A 193 -6.21 -8.26 3.80
N LEU A 194 -7.08 -7.72 4.64
CA LEU A 194 -7.08 -6.31 5.00
C LEU A 194 -5.85 -6.03 5.89
N VAL A 195 -4.78 -5.53 5.28
CA VAL A 195 -3.47 -5.31 5.94
C VAL A 195 -3.29 -3.89 6.47
N TYR A 196 -4.09 -2.95 5.99
CA TYR A 196 -4.24 -1.63 6.56
C TYR A 196 -5.71 -1.23 6.57
N ARG A 197 -6.12 -0.58 7.66
CA ARG A 197 -7.43 0.03 7.85
C ARG A 197 -7.20 1.38 8.51
N GLY A 198 -7.43 2.44 7.77
CA GLY A 198 -7.51 3.81 8.29
C GLY A 198 -8.72 3.96 9.20
N ARG A 199 -8.66 4.96 10.08
CA ARG A 199 -9.80 5.36 10.90
C ARG A 199 -10.69 6.29 10.12
#